data_AF-A0A532EE80-F1
#
_entry.id   AF-A0A532EE80-F1
#
_cell.length_a   1.000
_cell.length_b   1.000
_cell.length_c   1.000
_cell.angle_alpha   90.00
_cell.angle_beta   90.00
_cell.angle_gamma   90.00
#
_symmetry.space_group_name_H-M   'P 1'
#
loop_
_entity.id
_entity.type
_entity.pdbx_description
1 polymer ?
#
loop_
_entity_poly.entity_id
_entity_poly.type
_entity_poly.pdbx_seq_one_letter_code
_entity_poly.pdbx_strand_id
1 'polypeptide(L)'
;MGPSVVWVLLLAGFLLSAGCIGPLQQWGEETTFRPKTTSFDPATLKHEQVAVLNAVVGFGLEGFAHQVSRSLSSALDQRPTLITALPVHEALNRINRGELGEEYAAMVADYVRTGILNRAGLQKIGQAIHTNYVFQPSLASFNQSMSGRFSFFGLRVLQTRVTMLRMSLQLWDTRTGEIVWESSGEATLAGEDVREFRIPFDEIARRLWAHMLDDLFKDVPVE
;
A
#
# COMPACT_ATOMS: atom_id res chain seq x y z
N MET A 1 1.31 17.39 59.17
CA MET A 1 0.47 17.03 58.01
C MET A 1 0.14 15.55 58.14
N GLY A 2 -1.15 15.20 58.21
CA GLY A 2 -1.57 13.83 58.50
C GLY A 2 -1.29 12.86 57.34
N PRO A 3 -1.15 11.55 57.61
CA PRO A 3 -0.86 10.52 56.60
C PRO A 3 -1.87 10.53 55.44
N SER A 4 -3.10 10.99 55.69
CA SER A 4 -4.18 11.14 54.71
C SER A 4 -3.86 12.16 53.60
N VAL A 5 -3.15 13.25 53.90
CA VAL A 5 -2.81 14.30 52.91
C VAL A 5 -1.72 13.80 51.96
N VAL A 6 -0.78 13.00 52.47
CA VAL A 6 0.28 12.38 51.65
C VAL A 6 -0.32 11.36 50.68
N TRP A 7 -1.28 10.55 51.13
CA TRP A 7 -2.00 9.60 50.26
C TRP A 7 -2.82 10.28 49.18
N VAL A 8 -3.50 11.39 49.49
CA VAL A 8 -4.26 12.18 48.50
C VAL A 8 -3.33 12.81 47.46
N LEU A 9 -2.16 13.31 47.86
CA LEU A 9 -1.16 13.87 46.93
C LEU A 9 -0.52 12.79 46.05
N LEU A 10 -0.27 11.59 46.59
CA LEU A 10 0.23 10.45 45.81
C LEU A 10 -0.82 9.92 44.82
N LEU A 11 -2.08 9.83 45.22
CA LEU A 11 -3.21 9.45 44.35
C LEU A 11 -3.44 10.50 43.25
N ALA A 12 -3.41 11.79 43.59
CA ALA A 12 -3.50 12.86 42.61
C ALA A 12 -2.32 12.86 41.63
N GLY A 13 -1.11 12.60 42.11
CA GLY A 13 0.08 12.45 41.27
C GLY A 13 0.00 11.24 40.33
N PHE A 14 -0.58 10.12 40.77
CA PHE A 14 -0.79 8.92 39.97
C PHE A 14 -1.93 9.08 38.94
N LEU A 15 -3.00 9.78 39.29
CA LEU A 15 -4.11 10.07 38.37
C LEU A 15 -3.73 11.11 37.30
N LEU A 16 -2.86 12.08 37.63
CA LEU A 16 -2.33 13.06 36.68
C LEU A 16 -1.27 12.46 35.73
N SER A 17 -0.54 11.41 36.13
CA SER A 17 0.43 10.72 35.26
C SER A 17 -0.21 9.66 34.35
N ALA A 18 -1.41 9.19 34.65
CA ALA A 18 -2.18 8.30 33.77
C ALA A 18 -2.90 9.02 32.61
N GLY A 19 -2.91 10.37 32.61
CA GLY A 19 -3.77 11.18 31.74
C GLY A 19 -3.31 11.44 30.30
N CYS A 20 -2.10 11.03 29.89
CA CYS A 20 -1.60 11.33 28.52
C CYS A 20 -0.78 10.19 27.90
N ILE A 21 -1.10 8.93 28.19
CA ILE A 21 -0.57 7.82 27.38
C ILE A 21 -1.46 7.73 26.14
N GLY A 22 -1.20 8.61 25.16
CA GLY A 22 -1.75 8.45 23.81
C GLY A 22 -1.31 7.11 23.21
N PRO A 23 -1.95 6.65 22.12
CA PRO A 23 -1.53 5.40 21.50
C PRO A 23 -0.03 5.50 21.16
N LEU A 24 0.73 4.47 21.54
CA LEU A 24 2.16 4.37 21.25
C LEU A 24 2.46 4.43 19.74
N GLN A 25 1.43 4.32 18.91
CA GLN A 25 1.48 4.35 17.46
C GLN A 25 0.47 5.36 16.90
N GLN A 26 0.96 6.30 16.10
CA GLN A 26 0.21 7.31 15.37
C GLN A 26 0.22 6.98 13.87
N TRP A 27 -0.94 7.03 13.24
CA TRP A 27 -1.14 6.84 11.80
C TRP A 27 -1.67 8.13 11.20
N GLY A 28 -1.09 8.53 10.08
CA GLY A 28 -1.65 9.57 9.21
C GLY A 28 -1.55 9.11 7.77
N GLU A 29 -2.61 9.31 7.00
CA GLU A 29 -2.61 9.03 5.56
C GLU A 29 -3.32 10.15 4.80
N GLU A 30 -2.89 10.35 3.57
CA GLU A 30 -3.53 11.22 2.60
C GLU A 30 -3.62 10.45 1.28
N THR A 31 -4.81 10.43 0.68
CA THR A 31 -5.03 9.76 -0.62
C THR A 31 -5.68 10.73 -1.59
N THR A 32 -5.25 10.65 -2.84
CA THR A 32 -5.80 11.41 -3.95
C THR A 32 -6.23 10.44 -5.05
N PHE A 33 -7.36 10.76 -5.69
CA PHE A 33 -8.01 9.88 -6.64
C PHE A 33 -8.31 10.65 -7.92
N ARG A 34 -8.27 9.96 -9.06
CA ARG A 34 -8.80 10.48 -10.32
C ARG A 34 -10.22 9.97 -10.52
N PRO A 35 -11.15 10.80 -11.05
CA PRO A 35 -12.46 10.31 -11.45
C PRO A 35 -12.32 9.09 -12.38
N LYS A 36 -13.13 8.06 -12.11
CA LYS A 36 -13.24 6.89 -12.97
C LYS A 36 -13.64 7.34 -14.37
N THR A 37 -13.10 6.68 -15.39
CA THR A 37 -13.52 6.94 -16.78
C THR A 37 -15.00 6.63 -16.95
N THR A 38 -15.72 7.41 -17.77
CA THR A 38 -17.18 7.24 -17.95
C THR A 38 -17.56 5.89 -18.59
N SER A 39 -16.61 5.25 -19.28
CA SER A 39 -16.75 3.94 -19.90
C SER A 39 -16.55 2.77 -18.93
N PHE A 40 -16.11 3.04 -17.69
CA PHE A 40 -15.76 2.02 -16.71
C PHE A 40 -16.78 1.95 -15.57
N ASP A 41 -17.38 0.77 -15.41
CA ASP A 41 -18.21 0.44 -14.26
C ASP A 41 -17.46 -0.52 -13.32
N PRO A 42 -17.10 -0.10 -12.10
CA PRO A 42 -16.41 -0.95 -11.13
C PRO A 42 -17.17 -2.23 -10.75
N ALA A 43 -18.50 -2.28 -10.92
CA ALA A 43 -19.28 -3.49 -10.64
C ALA A 43 -18.92 -4.66 -11.58
N THR A 44 -18.32 -4.37 -12.75
CA THR A 44 -17.81 -5.39 -13.67
C THR A 44 -16.68 -6.23 -13.03
N LEU A 45 -15.92 -5.66 -12.09
CA LEU A 45 -14.80 -6.35 -11.43
C LEU A 45 -15.24 -7.52 -10.54
N LYS A 46 -16.51 -7.59 -10.15
CA LYS A 46 -17.08 -8.76 -9.45
C LYS A 46 -17.10 -10.02 -10.32
N HIS A 47 -17.24 -9.83 -11.62
CA HIS A 47 -17.47 -10.90 -12.59
C HIS A 47 -16.21 -11.24 -13.41
N GLU A 48 -15.18 -10.40 -13.31
CA GLU A 48 -13.94 -10.53 -14.06
C GLU A 48 -12.75 -10.76 -13.13
N GLN A 49 -11.79 -11.56 -13.60
CA GLN A 49 -10.51 -11.69 -12.90
C GLN A 49 -9.62 -10.49 -13.24
N VAL A 50 -9.02 -9.87 -12.23
CA VAL A 50 -8.10 -8.72 -12.38
C VAL A 50 -6.71 -9.14 -11.95
N ALA A 51 -5.69 -8.97 -12.78
CA ALA A 51 -4.33 -9.36 -12.40
C ALA A 51 -3.53 -8.26 -11.73
N VAL A 52 -2.65 -8.64 -10.80
CA VAL A 52 -1.66 -7.74 -10.20
C VAL A 52 -0.34 -7.89 -10.96
N LEU A 53 0.17 -6.80 -11.55
CA LEU A 53 1.51 -6.79 -12.16
C LEU A 53 2.60 -6.57 -11.10
N ASN A 54 3.84 -6.87 -11.47
CA ASN A 54 4.98 -6.54 -10.62
C ASN A 54 5.12 -5.02 -10.48
N ALA A 55 5.42 -4.56 -9.27
CA ALA A 55 5.45 -3.15 -8.98
C ALA A 55 6.60 -2.47 -9.69
N VAL A 56 6.32 -1.25 -10.15
CA VAL A 56 7.35 -0.34 -10.64
C VAL A 56 7.84 0.47 -9.44
N VAL A 57 9.14 0.57 -9.27
CA VAL A 57 9.72 1.21 -8.09
C VAL A 57 10.81 2.20 -8.48
N GLY A 58 10.95 3.25 -7.69
CA GLY A 58 12.02 4.23 -7.88
C GLY A 58 13.42 3.63 -7.69
N PHE A 59 14.43 4.34 -8.18
CA PHE A 59 15.83 3.97 -8.01
C PHE A 59 16.19 3.81 -6.52
N GLY A 60 16.86 2.71 -6.17
CA GLY A 60 17.23 2.37 -4.80
C GLY A 60 16.12 1.67 -4.00
N LEU A 61 14.96 1.41 -4.60
CA LEU A 61 13.83 0.71 -4.01
C LEU A 61 13.53 -0.63 -4.70
N GLU A 62 14.39 -1.09 -5.61
CA GLU A 62 14.22 -2.29 -6.44
C GLU A 62 13.92 -3.54 -5.60
N GLY A 63 14.54 -3.65 -4.41
CA GLY A 63 14.32 -4.75 -3.47
C GLY A 63 12.89 -4.84 -2.91
N PHE A 64 12.08 -3.78 -3.04
CA PHE A 64 10.70 -3.75 -2.55
C PHE A 64 9.66 -4.13 -3.61
N ALA A 65 10.01 -4.24 -4.90
CA ALA A 65 9.03 -4.43 -5.98
C ALA A 65 8.07 -5.60 -5.74
N HIS A 66 8.61 -6.77 -5.40
CA HIS A 66 7.79 -7.94 -5.08
C HIS A 66 6.99 -7.77 -3.78
N GLN A 67 7.53 -7.06 -2.80
CA GLN A 67 6.85 -6.82 -1.54
C GLN A 67 5.64 -5.90 -1.72
N VAL A 68 5.79 -4.85 -2.54
CA VAL A 68 4.72 -3.92 -2.93
C VAL A 68 3.56 -4.65 -3.64
N SER A 69 3.86 -5.48 -4.64
CA SER A 69 2.81 -6.24 -5.34
C SER A 69 2.13 -7.28 -4.44
N ARG A 70 2.89 -7.96 -3.56
CA ARG A 70 2.32 -8.93 -2.62
C ARG A 70 1.42 -8.29 -1.58
N SER A 71 1.79 -7.11 -1.05
CA SER A 71 0.94 -6.41 -0.09
C SER A 71 -0.37 -5.92 -0.74
N LEU A 72 -0.34 -5.58 -2.02
CA LEU A 72 -1.56 -5.30 -2.79
C LEU A 72 -2.42 -6.55 -2.99
N SER A 73 -1.83 -7.69 -3.38
CA SER A 73 -2.58 -8.96 -3.44
C SER A 73 -3.25 -9.28 -2.09
N SER A 74 -2.52 -9.10 -0.98
CA SER A 74 -3.08 -9.30 0.37
C SER A 74 -4.22 -8.34 0.70
N ALA A 75 -4.18 -7.09 0.23
CA ALA A 75 -5.29 -6.15 0.42
C ALA A 75 -6.52 -6.50 -0.44
N LEU A 76 -6.31 -7.06 -1.64
CA LEU A 76 -7.38 -7.54 -2.52
C LEU A 76 -8.03 -8.82 -1.96
N ASP A 77 -7.25 -9.73 -1.37
CA ASP A 77 -7.74 -10.96 -0.73
C ASP A 77 -8.70 -10.68 0.44
N GLN A 78 -8.68 -9.46 1.00
CA GLN A 78 -9.61 -9.01 2.04
C GLN A 78 -10.99 -8.61 1.48
N ARG A 79 -11.18 -8.64 0.15
CA ARG A 79 -12.39 -8.18 -0.55
C ARG A 79 -12.93 -9.21 -1.57
N PRO A 80 -13.09 -10.50 -1.22
CA PRO A 80 -13.43 -11.55 -2.18
C PRO A 80 -14.83 -11.39 -2.81
N THR A 81 -15.73 -10.63 -2.19
CA THR A 81 -17.08 -10.34 -2.72
C THR A 81 -17.10 -9.20 -3.74
N LEU A 82 -16.03 -8.42 -3.84
CA LEU A 82 -15.94 -7.25 -4.73
C LEU A 82 -15.06 -7.53 -5.96
N ILE A 83 -14.07 -8.43 -5.83
CA ILE A 83 -13.08 -8.67 -6.87
C ILE A 83 -12.45 -10.06 -6.74
N THR A 84 -12.19 -10.70 -7.89
CA THR A 84 -11.31 -11.87 -7.96
C THR A 84 -9.95 -11.44 -8.50
N ALA A 85 -8.95 -11.35 -7.62
CA ALA A 85 -7.61 -10.94 -8.01
C ALA A 85 -6.73 -12.14 -8.42
N LEU A 86 -6.02 -12.03 -9.55
CA LEU A 86 -4.92 -12.92 -9.90
C LEU A 86 -3.62 -12.37 -9.27
N PRO A 87 -3.01 -13.10 -8.31
CA PRO A 87 -1.84 -12.61 -7.60
C PRO A 87 -0.61 -12.51 -8.52
N VAL A 88 0.33 -11.63 -8.16
CA VAL A 88 1.48 -11.28 -9.01
C VAL A 88 2.33 -12.47 -9.46
N HIS A 89 2.55 -13.45 -8.58
CA HIS A 89 3.38 -14.61 -8.92
C HIS A 89 2.74 -15.46 -10.03
N GLU A 90 1.41 -15.62 -10.01
CA GLU A 90 0.70 -16.38 -11.02
C GLU A 90 0.62 -15.61 -12.34
N ALA A 91 0.44 -14.28 -12.29
CA ALA A 91 0.54 -13.44 -13.48
C ALA A 91 1.91 -13.57 -14.15
N LEU A 92 3.01 -13.48 -13.38
CA LEU A 92 4.37 -13.66 -13.89
C LEU A 92 4.61 -15.07 -14.44
N ASN A 93 4.10 -16.11 -13.79
CA ASN A 93 4.19 -17.49 -14.30
C ASN A 93 3.42 -17.66 -15.62
N ARG A 94 2.27 -17.02 -15.79
CA ARG A 94 1.49 -17.05 -17.05
C ARG A 94 2.19 -16.29 -18.17
N ILE A 95 2.74 -15.11 -17.88
CA ILE A 95 3.58 -14.35 -18.83
C ILE A 95 4.77 -15.20 -19.27
N ASN A 96 5.46 -15.84 -18.31
CA ASN A 96 6.61 -16.69 -18.62
C ASN A 96 6.22 -17.92 -19.46
N ARG A 97 5.11 -18.59 -19.12
CA ARG A 97 4.59 -19.72 -19.92
C ARG A 97 4.18 -19.31 -21.33
N GLY A 98 3.73 -18.08 -21.53
CA GLY A 98 3.44 -17.50 -22.83
C GLY A 98 4.67 -17.02 -23.60
N GLU A 99 5.88 -17.23 -23.07
CA GLU A 99 7.14 -16.77 -23.66
C GLU A 99 7.20 -15.24 -23.87
N LEU A 100 6.45 -14.47 -23.07
CA LEU A 100 6.32 -13.02 -23.17
C LEU A 100 7.32 -12.24 -22.29
N GLY A 101 8.40 -12.87 -21.83
CA GLY A 101 9.33 -12.27 -20.87
C GLY A 101 9.99 -10.98 -21.38
N GLU A 102 10.51 -11.00 -22.62
CA GLU A 102 11.15 -9.82 -23.24
C GLU A 102 10.14 -8.71 -23.53
N GLU A 103 8.96 -9.06 -24.05
CA GLU A 103 7.88 -8.12 -24.33
C GLU A 103 7.41 -7.42 -23.04
N TYR A 104 7.22 -8.19 -21.95
CA TYR A 104 6.84 -7.65 -20.65
C TYR A 104 7.92 -6.72 -20.10
N ALA A 105 9.19 -7.12 -20.16
CA ALA A 105 10.31 -6.31 -19.69
C ALA A 105 10.42 -4.99 -20.48
N ALA A 106 10.29 -5.02 -21.80
CA ALA A 106 10.28 -3.84 -22.65
C ALA A 106 9.10 -2.91 -22.31
N MET A 107 7.89 -3.46 -22.17
CA MET A 107 6.70 -2.69 -21.80
C MET A 107 6.86 -2.00 -20.45
N VAL A 108 7.39 -2.70 -19.43
CA VAL A 108 7.63 -2.12 -18.10
C VAL A 108 8.71 -1.04 -18.17
N ALA A 109 9.80 -1.27 -18.92
CA ALA A 109 10.84 -0.28 -19.10
C ALA A 109 10.32 0.98 -19.79
N ASP A 110 9.44 0.84 -20.78
CA ASP A 110 8.80 1.94 -21.48
C ASP A 110 7.84 2.69 -20.57
N TYR A 111 7.07 1.97 -19.75
CA TYR A 111 6.20 2.56 -18.74
C TYR A 111 6.98 3.39 -17.73
N VAL A 112 8.12 2.91 -17.24
CA VAL A 112 8.99 3.68 -16.32
C VAL A 112 9.38 5.03 -16.91
N ARG A 113 9.58 5.11 -18.24
CA ARG A 113 9.99 6.34 -18.93
C ARG A 113 8.82 7.24 -19.32
N THR A 114 7.64 6.67 -19.58
CA THR A 114 6.54 7.37 -20.25
C THR A 114 5.25 7.45 -19.44
N GLY A 115 5.10 6.60 -18.41
CA GLY A 115 3.84 6.36 -17.71
C GLY A 115 2.82 5.55 -18.53
N ILE A 116 3.20 5.01 -19.71
CA ILE A 116 2.29 4.34 -20.64
C ILE A 116 2.60 2.84 -20.69
N LEU A 117 1.63 2.01 -20.31
CA LEU A 117 1.62 0.60 -20.71
C LEU A 117 1.11 0.54 -22.15
N ASN A 118 2.04 0.34 -23.10
CA ASN A 118 1.67 0.39 -24.52
C ASN A 118 0.59 -0.64 -24.83
N ARG A 119 -0.42 -0.23 -25.61
CA ARG A 119 -1.61 -1.05 -25.88
C ARG A 119 -1.29 -2.42 -26.45
N ALA A 120 -0.34 -2.51 -27.39
CA ALA A 120 -0.01 -3.78 -28.05
C ALA A 120 0.57 -4.80 -27.07
N GLY A 121 1.54 -4.37 -26.24
CA GLY A 121 2.10 -5.19 -25.17
C GLY A 121 1.04 -5.57 -24.15
N LEU A 122 0.22 -4.60 -23.71
CA LEU A 122 -0.81 -4.84 -22.71
C LEU A 122 -1.87 -5.84 -23.18
N GLN A 123 -2.26 -5.79 -24.46
CA GLN A 123 -3.17 -6.77 -25.07
C GLN A 123 -2.57 -8.18 -25.07
N LYS A 124 -1.31 -8.34 -25.48
CA LYS A 124 -0.62 -9.65 -25.46
C LYS A 124 -0.54 -10.21 -24.04
N ILE A 125 -0.18 -9.35 -23.07
CA ILE A 125 -0.08 -9.74 -21.66
C ILE A 125 -1.46 -10.13 -21.11
N GLY A 126 -2.50 -9.33 -21.37
CA GLY A 126 -3.88 -9.62 -20.98
C GLY A 126 -4.39 -10.96 -21.54
N GLN A 127 -4.07 -11.27 -22.79
CA GLN A 127 -4.39 -12.55 -23.42
C GLN A 127 -3.67 -13.73 -22.74
N ALA A 128 -2.37 -13.60 -22.45
CA ALA A 128 -1.59 -14.65 -21.83
C ALA A 128 -1.98 -14.93 -20.37
N ILE A 129 -2.37 -13.89 -19.62
CA ILE A 129 -2.82 -14.05 -18.23
C ILE A 129 -4.33 -14.29 -18.10
N HIS A 130 -5.08 -14.18 -19.20
CA HIS A 130 -6.54 -14.30 -19.29
C HIS A 130 -7.31 -13.27 -18.43
N THR A 131 -6.91 -11.99 -18.49
CA THR A 131 -7.62 -10.90 -17.79
C THR A 131 -7.86 -9.69 -18.70
N ASN A 132 -9.01 -9.04 -18.53
CA ASN A 132 -9.33 -7.78 -19.22
C ASN A 132 -8.81 -6.55 -18.47
N TYR A 133 -8.46 -6.72 -17.19
CA TYR A 133 -7.94 -5.64 -16.36
C TYR A 133 -6.67 -6.06 -15.64
N VAL A 134 -5.77 -5.10 -15.45
CA VAL A 134 -4.57 -5.27 -14.64
C VAL A 134 -4.32 -4.08 -13.73
N PHE A 135 -3.89 -4.38 -12.51
CA PHE A 135 -3.33 -3.40 -11.58
C PHE A 135 -1.84 -3.24 -11.83
N GLN A 136 -1.40 -1.99 -12.03
CA GLN A 136 0.00 -1.60 -12.04
C GLN A 136 0.31 -0.81 -10.77
N PRO A 137 0.85 -1.47 -9.71
CA PRO A 137 1.28 -0.76 -8.52
C PRO A 137 2.63 -0.06 -8.74
N SER A 138 2.84 1.03 -8.00
CA SER A 138 4.11 1.74 -7.98
C SER A 138 4.51 2.18 -6.58
N LEU A 139 5.81 2.16 -6.29
CA LEU A 139 6.41 2.68 -5.06
C LEU A 139 7.31 3.88 -5.41
N ALA A 140 6.84 5.07 -5.03
CA ALA A 140 7.57 6.32 -5.29
C ALA A 140 8.62 6.60 -4.20
N SER A 141 8.30 6.32 -2.92
CA SER A 141 9.25 6.50 -1.83
C SER A 141 8.94 5.61 -0.64
N PHE A 142 10.00 5.13 0.02
CA PHE A 142 9.93 4.50 1.33
C PHE A 142 11.09 5.00 2.19
N ASN A 143 10.78 5.54 3.37
CA ASN A 143 11.80 6.05 4.29
C ASN A 143 11.46 5.62 5.72
N GLN A 144 12.46 5.12 6.45
CA GLN A 144 12.37 4.84 7.87
C GLN A 144 13.40 5.68 8.60
N SER A 145 12.92 6.57 9.47
CA SER A 145 13.77 7.38 10.34
C SER A 145 13.51 7.06 11.80
N MET A 146 14.48 7.36 12.65
CA MET A 146 14.38 7.21 14.10
C MET A 146 14.76 8.55 14.72
N SER A 147 13.85 9.14 15.49
CA SER A 147 14.10 10.33 16.29
C SER A 147 14.15 9.96 17.77
N GLY A 148 15.22 10.36 18.46
CA GLY A 148 15.29 10.22 19.92
C GLY A 148 14.46 11.33 20.57
N ARG A 149 13.46 10.97 21.39
CA ARG A 149 12.67 11.96 22.13
C ARG A 149 13.24 12.27 23.51
N PHE A 150 13.91 11.30 24.14
CA PHE A 150 14.45 11.46 25.49
C PHE A 150 15.76 10.68 25.69
N SER A 151 16.79 11.38 26.19
CA SER A 151 18.08 10.81 26.58
C SER A 151 18.40 11.14 28.04
N PHE A 152 18.77 10.13 28.84
CA PHE A 152 19.17 10.29 30.23
C PHE A 152 20.55 9.64 30.43
N PHE A 153 21.53 10.38 30.97
CA PHE A 153 22.93 9.93 31.07
C PHE A 153 23.54 9.40 29.75
N GLY A 154 23.14 9.97 28.60
CA GLY A 154 23.62 9.53 27.28
C GLY A 154 22.97 8.24 26.75
N LEU A 155 22.11 7.58 27.54
CA LEU A 155 21.29 6.45 27.10
C LEU A 155 19.99 6.98 26.47
N ARG A 156 19.69 6.54 25.24
CA ARG A 156 18.41 6.84 24.57
C ARG A 156 17.33 5.94 25.17
N VAL A 157 16.40 6.52 25.94
CA VAL A 157 15.36 5.76 26.67
C VAL A 157 14.06 5.68 25.86
N LEU A 158 13.76 6.69 25.03
CA LEU A 158 12.59 6.72 24.16
C LEU A 158 13.00 7.07 22.73
N GLN A 159 12.74 6.15 21.81
CA GLN A 159 12.96 6.34 20.38
C GLN A 159 11.62 6.26 19.65
N THR A 160 11.32 7.29 18.85
CA THR A 160 10.20 7.27 17.93
C THR A 160 10.69 6.88 16.56
N ARG A 161 10.14 5.81 16.03
CA ARG A 161 10.36 5.40 14.64
C ARG A 161 9.27 6.04 13.78
N VAL A 162 9.66 6.69 12.70
CA VAL A 162 8.74 7.25 11.70
C VAL A 162 9.00 6.57 10.38
N THR A 163 7.98 5.89 9.85
CA THR A 163 8.00 5.29 8.51
C THR A 163 7.09 6.09 7.60
N MET A 164 7.62 6.52 6.46
CA MET A 164 6.88 7.22 5.41
C MET A 164 6.87 6.38 4.15
N LEU A 165 5.71 6.34 3.49
CA LEU A 165 5.47 5.54 2.30
C LEU A 165 4.65 6.36 1.30
N ARG A 166 5.06 6.40 0.04
CA ARG A 166 4.29 6.99 -1.06
C ARG A 166 4.12 5.96 -2.16
N MET A 167 2.87 5.68 -2.52
CA MET A 167 2.51 4.67 -3.51
C MET A 167 1.47 5.19 -4.49
N SER A 168 1.38 4.56 -5.65
CA SER A 168 0.27 4.76 -6.59
C SER A 168 -0.20 3.44 -7.15
N LEU A 169 -1.46 3.43 -7.60
CA LEU A 169 -2.10 2.28 -8.18
C LEU A 169 -2.91 2.73 -9.39
N GLN A 170 -2.66 2.09 -10.52
CA GLN A 170 -3.44 2.28 -11.74
C GLN A 170 -4.13 0.98 -12.13
N LEU A 171 -5.38 1.07 -12.54
CA LEU A 171 -6.14 -0.01 -13.16
C LEU A 171 -6.21 0.25 -14.66
N TRP A 172 -5.69 -0.69 -15.45
CA TRP A 172 -5.64 -0.60 -16.91
C TRP A 172 -6.58 -1.61 -17.54
N ASP A 173 -7.32 -1.20 -18.58
CA ASP A 173 -8.04 -2.12 -19.47
C ASP A 173 -7.06 -2.66 -20.53
N THR A 174 -6.88 -3.99 -20.55
CA THR A 174 -5.91 -4.65 -21.43
C THR A 174 -6.32 -4.64 -22.90
N ARG A 175 -7.61 -4.40 -23.20
CA ARG A 175 -8.18 -4.40 -24.55
C ARG A 175 -8.01 -3.04 -25.21
N THR A 176 -8.23 -1.96 -24.45
CA THR A 176 -8.16 -0.58 -24.96
C THR A 176 -6.80 0.07 -24.71
N GLY A 177 -6.10 -0.33 -23.65
CA GLY A 177 -4.89 0.35 -23.17
C GLY A 177 -5.19 1.61 -22.37
N GLU A 178 -6.43 1.79 -21.91
CA GLU A 178 -6.84 2.96 -21.11
C GLU A 178 -6.61 2.71 -19.61
N ILE A 179 -6.17 3.75 -18.92
CA ILE A 179 -6.23 3.81 -17.45
C ILE A 179 -7.69 4.11 -17.08
N VAL A 180 -8.39 3.13 -16.53
CA VAL A 180 -9.81 3.27 -16.18
C VAL A 180 -10.02 3.83 -14.77
N TRP A 181 -9.03 3.66 -13.90
CA TRP A 181 -8.99 4.21 -12.54
C TRP A 181 -7.55 4.39 -12.06
N GLU A 182 -7.32 5.42 -11.24
CA GLU A 182 -6.02 5.71 -10.62
C GLU A 182 -6.20 6.30 -9.22
N SER A 183 -5.35 5.86 -8.31
CA SER A 183 -5.21 6.42 -6.97
C SER A 183 -3.74 6.58 -6.60
N SER A 184 -3.42 7.60 -5.81
CA SER A 184 -2.12 7.74 -5.15
C SER A 184 -2.30 8.05 -3.67
N GLY A 185 -1.36 7.59 -2.86
CA GLY A 185 -1.46 7.68 -1.42
C GLY A 185 -0.12 7.89 -0.75
N GLU A 186 -0.16 8.61 0.36
CA GLU A 186 0.95 8.82 1.28
C GLU A 186 0.53 8.37 2.67
N ALA A 187 1.38 7.59 3.32
CA ALA A 187 1.16 7.12 4.67
C ALA A 187 2.38 7.41 5.54
N THR A 188 2.12 7.91 6.73
CA THR A 188 3.10 8.08 7.80
C THR A 188 2.67 7.27 9.01
N LEU A 189 3.55 6.38 9.46
CA LEU A 189 3.40 5.66 10.71
C LEU A 189 4.50 6.06 11.68
N ALA A 190 4.12 6.70 12.78
CA ALA A 190 5.02 7.01 13.87
C ALA A 190 4.73 6.08 15.06
N GLY A 191 5.75 5.48 15.67
CA GLY A 191 5.58 4.62 16.83
C GLY A 191 6.71 4.75 17.84
N GLU A 192 6.40 4.70 19.12
CA GLU A 192 7.37 4.58 20.22
C GLU A 192 7.68 3.11 20.45
N ASP A 193 8.96 2.74 20.31
CA ASP A 193 9.40 1.36 20.47
C ASP A 193 10.29 1.23 21.71
N VAL A 194 9.90 0.35 22.64
CA VAL A 194 10.68 0.00 23.85
C VAL A 194 11.62 -1.19 23.56
N ARG A 195 11.43 -1.88 22.43
CA ARG A 195 12.31 -2.95 21.91
C ARG A 195 12.53 -2.74 20.41
N GLU A 196 13.70 -3.09 19.88
CA GLU A 196 14.00 -2.96 18.45
C GLU A 196 13.17 -3.93 17.59
N PHE A 197 11.90 -3.61 17.31
CA PHE A 197 11.17 -4.25 16.22
C PHE A 197 11.14 -3.32 15.00
N ARG A 198 11.42 -3.87 13.83
CA ARG A 198 11.29 -3.15 12.57
C ARG A 198 9.81 -3.12 12.23
N ILE A 199 9.21 -1.94 12.06
CA ILE A 199 7.86 -1.84 11.48
C ILE A 199 7.91 -2.53 10.10
N PRO A 200 7.14 -3.60 9.89
CA PRO A 200 7.17 -4.33 8.63
C PRO A 200 6.48 -3.49 7.55
N PHE A 201 7.19 -3.26 6.43
CA PHE A 201 6.70 -2.56 5.24
C PHE A 201 5.29 -3.03 4.83
N ASP A 202 5.06 -4.35 4.88
CA ASP A 202 3.81 -4.99 4.44
C ASP A 202 2.58 -4.42 5.15
N GLU A 203 2.68 -4.09 6.44
CA GLU A 203 1.54 -3.64 7.22
C GLU A 203 1.10 -2.23 6.82
N ILE A 204 2.05 -1.31 6.66
CA ILE A 204 1.78 0.07 6.21
C ILE A 204 1.26 0.03 4.77
N ALA A 205 1.92 -0.72 3.89
CA ALA A 205 1.54 -0.82 2.49
C ALA A 205 0.13 -1.39 2.33
N ARG A 206 -0.18 -2.51 3.01
CA ARG A 206 -1.51 -3.14 2.96
C ARG A 206 -2.61 -2.21 3.47
N ARG A 207 -2.37 -1.43 4.54
CA ARG A 207 -3.34 -0.44 5.04
C ARG A 207 -3.60 0.66 4.02
N LEU A 208 -2.54 1.23 3.45
CA LEU A 208 -2.69 2.27 2.42
C LEU A 208 -3.39 1.72 1.17
N TRP A 209 -3.07 0.49 0.74
CA TRP A 209 -3.80 -0.18 -0.36
C TRP A 209 -5.27 -0.36 -0.06
N ALA A 210 -5.62 -0.78 1.16
CA ALA A 210 -7.01 -0.92 1.56
C ALA A 210 -7.76 0.41 1.40
N HIS A 211 -7.20 1.50 1.91
CA HIS A 211 -7.82 2.82 1.79
C HIS A 211 -7.94 3.29 0.33
N MET A 212 -6.93 3.02 -0.50
CA MET A 212 -6.98 3.34 -1.93
C MET A 212 -8.07 2.53 -2.66
N LEU A 213 -8.21 1.23 -2.35
CA LEU A 213 -9.22 0.36 -2.96
C LEU A 213 -10.64 0.71 -2.53
N ASP A 214 -10.84 1.30 -1.35
CA ASP A 214 -12.17 1.72 -0.91
C ASP A 214 -12.78 2.79 -1.84
N ASP A 215 -11.96 3.64 -2.47
CA ASP A 215 -12.45 4.58 -3.51
C ASP A 215 -12.89 3.85 -4.80
N LEU A 216 -12.15 2.83 -5.23
CA LEU A 216 -12.49 2.03 -6.41
C LEU A 216 -13.88 1.40 -6.24
N PHE A 217 -14.18 0.89 -5.05
CA PHE A 217 -15.43 0.15 -4.76
C PHE A 217 -16.51 0.97 -4.06
N LYS A 218 -16.30 2.27 -3.81
CA LYS A 218 -17.21 3.13 -3.04
C LYS A 218 -18.67 3.07 -3.50
N ASP A 219 -18.88 2.97 -4.81
CA ASP A 219 -20.21 3.00 -5.44
C ASP A 219 -20.69 1.59 -5.84
N VAL A 220 -19.95 0.55 -5.48
CA VAL A 220 -20.31 -0.85 -5.78
C VAL A 220 -21.19 -1.38 -4.65
N PRO A 221 -22.41 -1.87 -4.93
CA PRO A 221 -23.27 -2.45 -3.91
C PRO A 221 -22.59 -3.65 -3.24
N VAL A 222 -22.57 -3.66 -1.91
CA VAL A 222 -22.20 -4.85 -1.12
C VAL A 222 -23.45 -5.73 -1.04
N GLU A 223 -23.33 -6.97 -1.50
CA GLU A 223 -24.39 -8.00 -1.40
C GLU A 223 -24.36 -8.69 -0.04
#